data_AF-A0A7K0MXG0-F1
#
_entry.id   AF-A0A7K0MXG0-F1
#
_cell.length_a   1.000
_cell.length_b   1.000
_cell.length_c   1.000
_cell.angle_alpha   90.00
_cell.angle_beta   90.00
_cell.angle_gamma   90.00
#
_symmetry.space_group_name_H-M   'P 1'
#
loop_
_entity.id
_entity.type
_entity.pdbx_description
1 polymer ?
#
loop_
_entity_poly.entity_id
_entity_poly.type
_entity_poly.pdbx_seq_one_letter_code
_entity_poly.pdbx_strand_id
1 'polypeptide(L)'
;LNYLIGQVSRSNAELRLGRPASAPVLEGFDRVVLATGADWSRPDIPGAEEGNVLTLDDLTPWASGELRLPDGPVVILGGGKAGLTLARMARSRRHEVTVIEETQVFAIELGLPGRFRWIADLEASGVTLLSEHRATSINQGSVTALETDGAVVEIQCATAISAIPITPRNDLLEMLFDSGATVEVIGDARALDRLEGAFRDAESLSNRL
;
A
#
# COMPACT_ATOMS: atom_id res chain seq x y z
N LEU A 1 -9.66 9.68 9.46
CA LEU A 1 -8.52 10.41 10.08
C LEU A 1 -8.94 11.60 10.95
N ASN A 2 -9.88 12.46 10.53
CA ASN A 2 -10.27 13.69 11.25
C ASN A 2 -10.53 13.51 12.75
N TYR A 3 -11.17 12.39 13.13
CA TYR A 3 -11.39 12.05 14.53
C TYR A 3 -10.07 11.97 15.32
N LEU A 4 -9.10 11.18 14.85
CA LEU A 4 -7.80 10.99 15.53
C LEU A 4 -6.98 12.27 15.57
N ILE A 5 -6.96 13.04 14.48
CA ILE A 5 -6.30 14.37 14.45
C ILE A 5 -6.90 15.27 15.55
N GLY A 6 -8.23 15.30 15.66
CA GLY A 6 -8.92 16.04 16.71
C GLY A 6 -8.60 15.53 18.12
N GLN A 7 -8.44 14.22 18.32
CA GLN A 7 -8.05 13.67 19.63
C GLN A 7 -6.62 14.03 20.00
N VAL A 8 -5.66 13.93 19.06
CA VAL A 8 -4.26 14.33 19.29
C VAL A 8 -4.18 15.82 19.63
N SER A 9 -4.94 16.68 18.94
CA SER A 9 -4.96 18.13 19.27
C SER A 9 -5.50 18.46 20.66
N ARG A 10 -6.24 17.54 21.29
CA ARG A 10 -6.81 17.70 22.64
C ARG A 10 -6.01 16.97 23.72
N SER A 11 -4.99 16.21 23.34
CA SER A 11 -4.13 15.50 24.30
C SER A 11 -2.94 16.36 24.68
N ASN A 12 -2.15 15.87 25.65
CA ASN A 12 -0.87 16.48 26.02
C ASN A 12 0.30 16.03 25.11
N ALA A 13 0.00 15.39 23.98
CA ALA A 13 1.03 14.92 23.06
C ALA A 13 1.68 16.09 22.30
N GLU A 14 3.00 16.14 22.30
CA GLU A 14 3.73 17.06 21.44
C GLU A 14 3.83 16.48 20.02
N LEU A 15 3.22 17.17 19.04
CA LEU A 15 3.26 16.75 17.64
C LEU A 15 4.38 17.47 16.87
N ARG A 16 5.33 16.70 16.34
CA ARG A 16 6.44 17.21 15.52
C ARG A 16 6.35 16.66 14.09
N LEU A 17 5.74 17.44 13.18
CA LEU A 17 5.65 17.10 11.75
C LEU A 17 6.88 17.56 10.95
N GLY A 18 7.12 16.98 9.78
CA GLY A 18 8.25 17.33 8.92
C GLY A 18 9.62 17.00 9.53
N ARG A 19 9.66 16.15 10.57
CA ARG A 19 10.86 15.79 11.31
C ARG A 19 11.02 14.27 11.30
N PRO A 20 11.89 13.71 10.44
CA PRO A 20 12.25 12.30 10.50
C PRO A 20 12.83 11.95 11.87
N ALA A 21 12.45 10.78 12.38
CA ALA A 21 13.03 10.25 13.62
C ALA A 21 14.51 9.88 13.39
N SER A 22 15.34 10.10 14.40
CA SER A 22 16.77 9.76 14.42
C SER A 22 17.24 9.60 15.86
N ALA A 23 18.40 8.99 16.08
CA ALA A 23 18.91 8.71 17.43
C ALA A 23 18.94 9.97 18.32
N PRO A 24 19.43 11.14 17.83
CA PRO A 24 19.41 12.36 18.64
C PRO A 24 18.01 12.88 18.96
N VAL A 25 17.01 12.57 18.12
CA VAL A 25 15.61 12.95 18.39
C VAL A 25 14.98 12.06 19.46
N LEU A 26 15.48 10.83 19.59
CA LEU A 26 14.95 9.79 20.46
C LEU A 26 15.70 9.70 21.80
N GLU A 27 16.78 10.48 21.96
CA GLU A 27 17.55 10.57 23.20
C GLU A 27 16.71 11.10 24.36
N GLY A 28 16.82 10.47 25.53
CA GLY A 28 16.13 10.87 26.76
C GLY A 28 14.70 10.38 26.91
N PHE A 29 14.16 9.61 25.95
CA PHE A 29 12.88 8.92 26.11
C PHE A 29 13.06 7.56 26.80
N ASP A 30 12.24 7.26 27.81
CA ASP A 30 12.29 5.97 28.53
C ASP A 30 11.83 4.79 27.65
N ARG A 31 10.84 5.07 26.78
CA ARG A 31 10.24 4.10 25.86
C ARG A 31 10.05 4.73 24.50
N VAL A 32 10.27 3.93 23.45
CA VAL A 32 10.03 4.32 22.06
C VAL A 32 9.05 3.33 21.42
N VAL A 33 8.03 3.87 20.77
CA VAL A 33 7.05 3.09 20.00
C VAL A 33 7.33 3.31 18.52
N LEU A 34 7.77 2.27 17.82
CA LEU A 34 8.00 2.29 16.39
C LEU A 34 6.71 1.92 15.66
N ALA A 35 6.12 2.90 14.99
CA ALA A 35 4.88 2.78 14.21
C ALA A 35 5.07 3.30 12.77
N THR A 36 6.20 2.94 12.15
CA THR A 36 6.69 3.44 10.84
C THR A 36 5.94 2.91 9.63
N GLY A 37 5.02 1.96 9.82
CA GLY A 37 4.22 1.38 8.75
C GLY A 37 5.03 0.42 7.88
N ALA A 38 4.77 0.45 6.58
CA ALA A 38 5.38 -0.43 5.59
C ALA A 38 5.71 0.32 4.30
N ASP A 39 6.66 -0.21 3.55
CA ASP A 39 7.08 0.24 2.23
C ASP A 39 6.34 -0.51 1.13
N TRP A 40 5.98 0.22 0.07
CA TRP A 40 5.47 -0.34 -1.17
C TRP A 40 6.57 -0.29 -2.23
N SER A 41 7.07 -1.45 -2.61
CA SER A 41 8.19 -1.55 -3.55
C SER A 41 7.74 -2.02 -4.92
N ARG A 42 8.67 -1.94 -5.87
CA ARG A 42 8.51 -2.50 -7.21
C ARG A 42 8.66 -4.02 -7.13
N PRO A 43 7.88 -4.79 -7.90
CA PRO A 43 8.05 -6.24 -7.95
C PRO A 43 9.40 -6.61 -8.57
N ASP A 44 9.99 -7.71 -8.11
CA ASP A 44 11.24 -8.25 -8.66
C ASP A 44 10.95 -9.00 -9.98
N ILE A 45 10.59 -8.24 -11.01
CA ILE A 45 10.34 -8.73 -12.36
C ILE A 45 11.02 -7.81 -13.39
N PRO A 46 11.44 -8.33 -14.55
CA PRO A 46 12.04 -7.52 -15.61
C PRO A 46 11.19 -6.30 -15.96
N GLY A 47 11.83 -5.13 -16.02
CA GLY A 47 11.21 -3.85 -16.39
C GLY A 47 10.41 -3.14 -15.29
N ALA A 48 10.37 -3.66 -14.06
CA ALA A 48 9.68 -2.99 -12.95
C ALA A 48 10.33 -1.66 -12.50
N GLU A 49 11.61 -1.47 -12.82
CA GLU A 49 12.39 -0.25 -12.54
C GLU A 49 12.27 0.82 -13.64
N GLU A 50 11.49 0.55 -14.69
CA GLU A 50 11.26 1.52 -15.76
C GLU A 50 10.38 2.69 -15.29
N GLY A 51 10.55 3.87 -15.91
CA GLY A 51 9.91 5.12 -15.48
C GLY A 51 8.37 5.16 -15.61
N ASN A 52 7.76 4.16 -16.25
CA ASN A 52 6.30 4.04 -16.41
C ASN A 52 5.63 3.19 -15.31
N VAL A 53 6.40 2.73 -14.32
CA VAL A 53 5.91 1.96 -13.18
C VAL A 53 5.86 2.87 -11.94
N LEU A 54 4.75 2.90 -11.23
CA LEU A 54 4.55 3.72 -10.03
C LEU A 54 4.23 2.84 -8.82
N THR A 55 4.74 3.16 -7.64
CA THR A 55 4.33 2.54 -6.37
C THR A 55 3.32 3.40 -5.64
N LEU A 56 2.71 2.91 -4.54
CA LEU A 56 1.80 3.74 -3.74
C LEU A 56 2.45 5.04 -3.24
N ASP A 57 3.75 5.02 -2.94
CA ASP A 57 4.46 6.21 -2.45
C ASP A 57 4.56 7.29 -3.54
N ASP A 58 4.80 6.90 -4.79
CA ASP A 58 4.81 7.78 -5.97
C ASP A 58 3.43 8.42 -6.23
N LEU A 59 2.36 7.81 -5.75
CA LEU A 59 0.98 8.19 -6.01
C LEU A 59 0.41 9.18 -5.00
N THR A 60 1.17 9.63 -4.00
CA THR A 60 0.71 10.65 -3.05
C THR A 60 0.27 11.94 -3.76
N PRO A 61 1.06 12.52 -4.69
CA PRO A 61 0.63 13.70 -5.46
C PRO A 61 -0.55 13.39 -6.40
N TRP A 62 -0.70 12.13 -6.84
CA TRP A 62 -1.86 11.74 -7.66
C TRP A 62 -3.14 11.65 -6.83
N ALA A 63 -3.04 11.25 -5.56
CA ALA A 63 -4.15 11.25 -4.64
C ALA A 63 -4.62 12.69 -4.31
N SER A 64 -3.69 13.64 -4.14
CA SER A 64 -4.02 15.06 -3.92
C SER A 64 -4.46 15.83 -5.18
N GLY A 65 -4.23 15.26 -6.37
CA GLY A 65 -4.57 15.87 -7.65
C GLY A 65 -3.48 16.78 -8.23
N GLU A 66 -2.30 16.79 -7.62
CA GLU A 66 -1.10 17.51 -8.07
C GLU A 66 -0.36 16.79 -9.21
N LEU A 67 -0.54 15.47 -9.32
CA LEU A 67 -0.06 14.65 -10.43
C LEU A 67 -1.23 14.16 -11.28
N ARG A 68 -1.03 14.14 -12.60
CA ARG A 68 -1.91 13.46 -13.55
C ARG A 68 -1.13 12.32 -14.20
N LEU A 69 -1.73 11.13 -14.24
CA LEU A 69 -1.15 10.00 -14.96
C LEU A 69 -1.18 10.26 -16.47
N PRO A 70 -0.23 9.71 -17.25
CA PRO A 70 -0.32 9.68 -18.70
C PRO A 70 -1.69 9.19 -19.18
N ASP A 71 -2.19 9.78 -20.26
CA ASP A 71 -3.43 9.31 -20.87
C ASP A 71 -3.21 7.88 -21.42
N GLY A 72 -4.21 7.02 -21.24
CA GLY A 72 -4.17 5.62 -21.68
C GLY A 72 -4.57 4.61 -20.60
N PRO A 73 -4.47 3.31 -20.90
CA PRO A 73 -4.85 2.25 -19.97
C PRO A 73 -3.88 2.15 -18.79
N VAL A 74 -4.40 1.78 -17.63
CA VAL A 74 -3.66 1.58 -16.39
C VAL A 74 -3.76 0.11 -15.98
N VAL A 75 -2.61 -0.51 -15.73
CA VAL A 75 -2.55 -1.86 -15.13
C VAL A 75 -2.14 -1.72 -13.67
N ILE A 76 -2.83 -2.43 -12.78
CA ILE A 76 -2.54 -2.45 -11.35
C ILE A 76 -2.15 -3.87 -10.96
N LEU A 77 -0.99 -4.00 -10.31
CA LEU A 77 -0.46 -5.26 -9.80
C LEU A 77 -0.87 -5.40 -8.34
N GLY A 78 -1.66 -6.42 -8.02
CA GLY A 78 -2.18 -6.68 -6.68
C GLY A 78 -3.66 -6.33 -6.53
N GLY A 79 -4.47 -7.34 -6.22
CA GLY A 79 -5.93 -7.27 -6.06
C GLY A 79 -6.42 -7.01 -4.64
N GLY A 80 -5.53 -6.63 -3.70
CA GLY A 80 -5.90 -6.28 -2.33
C GLY A 80 -6.64 -4.94 -2.21
N LYS A 81 -7.02 -4.56 -0.99
CA LYS A 81 -7.74 -3.29 -0.69
C LYS A 81 -7.08 -2.06 -1.34
N ALA A 82 -5.75 -1.98 -1.30
CA ALA A 82 -4.98 -0.88 -1.87
C ALA A 82 -5.14 -0.81 -3.40
N GLY A 83 -4.81 -1.90 -4.11
CA GLY A 83 -4.91 -1.97 -5.56
C GLY A 83 -6.32 -1.68 -6.09
N LEU A 84 -7.36 -2.23 -5.45
CA LEU A 84 -8.75 -1.97 -5.85
C LEU A 84 -9.20 -0.52 -5.59
N THR A 85 -8.66 0.12 -4.56
CA THR A 85 -8.91 1.55 -4.31
C THR A 85 -8.29 2.40 -5.41
N LEU A 86 -7.05 2.08 -5.80
CA LEU A 86 -6.38 2.73 -6.93
C LEU A 86 -7.11 2.48 -8.25
N ALA A 87 -7.66 1.28 -8.44
CA ALA A 87 -8.47 0.93 -9.61
C ALA A 87 -9.72 1.80 -9.71
N ARG A 88 -10.45 1.94 -8.61
CA ARG A 88 -11.62 2.84 -8.52
C ARG A 88 -11.26 4.29 -8.83
N MET A 89 -10.10 4.73 -8.34
CA MET A 89 -9.62 6.10 -8.52
C MET A 89 -9.13 6.37 -9.95
N ALA A 90 -8.37 5.45 -10.56
CA ALA A 90 -8.01 5.52 -11.97
C ALA A 90 -9.26 5.53 -12.86
N ARG A 91 -10.23 4.69 -12.54
CA ARG A 91 -11.48 4.59 -13.30
C ARG A 91 -12.33 5.85 -13.20
N SER A 92 -12.46 6.44 -12.01
CA SER A 92 -13.18 7.70 -11.83
C SER A 92 -12.54 8.86 -12.61
N ARG A 93 -11.22 8.77 -12.84
CA ARG A 93 -10.42 9.67 -13.68
C ARG A 93 -10.35 9.25 -15.16
N ARG A 94 -11.27 8.38 -15.60
CA ARG A 94 -11.51 7.99 -17.00
C ARG A 94 -10.43 7.12 -17.65
N HIS A 95 -9.53 6.53 -16.88
CA HIS A 95 -8.66 5.49 -17.42
C HIS A 95 -9.45 4.20 -17.70
N GLU A 96 -8.98 3.44 -18.69
CA GLU A 96 -9.25 2.00 -18.78
C GLU A 96 -8.35 1.31 -17.76
N VAL A 97 -8.89 0.34 -17.02
CA VAL A 97 -8.18 -0.22 -15.86
C VAL A 97 -8.27 -1.73 -15.87
N THR A 98 -7.12 -2.38 -15.73
CA THR A 98 -7.00 -3.82 -15.48
C THR A 98 -6.28 -4.06 -14.16
N VAL A 99 -6.83 -4.89 -13.29
CA VAL A 99 -6.18 -5.33 -12.05
C VAL A 99 -5.76 -6.79 -12.21
N ILE A 100 -4.49 -7.07 -11.95
CA ILE A 100 -3.89 -8.41 -11.94
C ILE A 100 -3.76 -8.86 -10.48
N GLU A 101 -4.31 -10.03 -10.18
CA GLU A 101 -4.21 -10.69 -8.89
C GLU A 101 -3.76 -12.13 -9.08
N GLU A 102 -2.69 -12.52 -8.39
CA GLU A 102 -2.10 -13.85 -8.53
C GLU A 102 -3.00 -14.94 -7.94
N THR A 103 -3.77 -14.61 -6.91
CA THR A 103 -4.70 -15.55 -6.28
C THR A 103 -6.07 -15.55 -6.96
N GLN A 104 -6.95 -16.44 -6.51
CA GLN A 104 -8.36 -16.47 -6.91
C GLN A 104 -9.20 -15.36 -6.27
N VAL A 105 -8.67 -14.63 -5.27
CA VAL A 105 -9.50 -13.80 -4.38
C VAL A 105 -8.98 -12.37 -4.30
N PHE A 106 -9.73 -11.47 -4.93
CA PHE A 106 -9.60 -10.02 -4.73
C PHE A 106 -10.08 -9.58 -3.35
N ALA A 107 -9.52 -8.50 -2.81
CA ALA A 107 -9.93 -7.87 -1.56
C ALA A 107 -10.10 -8.87 -0.39
N ILE A 108 -9.15 -9.80 -0.24
CA ILE A 108 -9.16 -10.82 0.82
C ILE A 108 -9.31 -10.21 2.22
N GLU A 109 -8.93 -8.94 2.37
CA GLU A 109 -8.98 -8.20 3.63
C GLU A 109 -10.38 -7.69 4.00
N LEU A 110 -11.37 -7.83 3.12
CA LEU A 110 -12.75 -7.46 3.37
C LEU A 110 -13.60 -8.67 3.76
N GLY A 111 -14.51 -8.46 4.71
CA GLY A 111 -15.58 -9.40 4.99
C GLY A 111 -16.47 -9.64 3.76
N LEU A 112 -17.04 -10.84 3.65
CA LEU A 112 -17.73 -11.32 2.45
C LEU A 112 -18.75 -10.34 1.85
N PRO A 113 -19.68 -9.72 2.61
CA PRO A 113 -20.69 -8.85 2.01
C PRO A 113 -20.08 -7.58 1.40
N GLY A 114 -19.09 -6.99 2.08
CA GLY A 114 -18.39 -5.80 1.61
C GLY A 114 -17.54 -6.10 0.38
N ARG A 115 -16.88 -7.26 0.37
CA ARG A 115 -16.08 -7.75 -0.76
C ARG A 115 -16.92 -7.93 -2.01
N PHE A 116 -18.03 -8.67 -1.94
CA PHE A 116 -18.89 -8.89 -3.11
C PHE A 116 -19.42 -7.59 -3.70
N ARG A 117 -19.83 -6.64 -2.84
CA ARG A 117 -20.24 -5.32 -3.30
C ARG A 117 -19.11 -4.58 -4.03
N TRP A 118 -17.91 -4.59 -3.47
CA TRP A 118 -16.77 -3.91 -4.07
C TRP A 118 -16.39 -4.46 -5.44
N ILE A 119 -16.35 -5.79 -5.59
CA ILE A 119 -16.04 -6.44 -6.86
C ILE A 119 -17.12 -6.11 -7.89
N ALA A 120 -18.40 -6.31 -7.55
CA ALA A 120 -19.50 -6.00 -8.46
C ALA A 120 -19.53 -4.53 -8.90
N ASP A 121 -19.26 -3.59 -7.99
CA ASP A 121 -19.20 -2.16 -8.33
C ASP A 121 -18.05 -1.84 -9.29
N LEU A 122 -16.88 -2.47 -9.10
CA LEU A 122 -15.71 -2.26 -9.97
C LEU A 122 -15.95 -2.82 -11.37
N GLU A 123 -16.45 -4.03 -11.47
CA GLU A 123 -16.81 -4.65 -12.75
C GLU A 123 -17.89 -3.83 -13.47
N ALA A 124 -18.95 -3.41 -12.76
CA ALA A 124 -20.00 -2.56 -13.31
C ALA A 124 -19.49 -1.19 -13.76
N SER A 125 -18.39 -0.69 -13.18
CA SER A 125 -17.73 0.53 -13.63
C SER A 125 -16.88 0.33 -14.89
N GLY A 126 -16.62 -0.90 -15.31
CA GLY A 126 -15.79 -1.27 -16.45
C GLY A 126 -14.31 -1.50 -16.11
N VAL A 127 -14.00 -1.84 -14.85
CA VAL A 127 -12.66 -2.33 -14.47
C VAL A 127 -12.57 -3.81 -14.82
N THR A 128 -11.50 -4.20 -15.52
CA THR A 128 -11.18 -5.61 -15.79
C THR A 128 -10.44 -6.19 -14.60
N LEU A 129 -10.90 -7.32 -14.08
CA LEU A 129 -10.29 -8.03 -12.95
C LEU A 129 -9.78 -9.39 -13.42
N LEU A 130 -8.47 -9.60 -13.36
CA LEU A 130 -7.79 -10.84 -13.75
C LEU A 130 -7.25 -11.54 -12.50
N SER A 131 -8.01 -12.50 -11.96
CA SER A 131 -7.54 -13.40 -10.90
C SER A 131 -6.72 -14.54 -11.47
N GLU A 132 -5.90 -15.21 -10.66
CA GLU A 132 -5.05 -16.33 -11.09
C GLU A 132 -4.00 -15.94 -12.13
N HIS A 133 -3.64 -14.66 -12.19
CA HIS A 133 -2.67 -14.09 -13.11
C HIS A 133 -1.51 -13.48 -12.33
N ARG A 134 -0.27 -13.88 -12.64
CA ARG A 134 0.94 -13.29 -12.05
C ARG A 134 1.65 -12.46 -13.09
N ALA A 135 1.90 -11.17 -12.81
CA ALA A 135 2.75 -10.36 -13.66
C ALA A 135 4.19 -10.91 -13.65
N THR A 136 4.76 -11.12 -14.83
CA THR A 136 6.09 -11.73 -15.01
C THR A 136 7.10 -10.78 -15.65
N SER A 137 6.65 -9.76 -16.36
CA SER A 137 7.50 -8.66 -16.83
C SER A 137 6.66 -7.42 -17.14
N ILE A 138 7.30 -6.26 -17.12
CA ILE A 138 6.75 -4.99 -17.56
C ILE A 138 7.58 -4.51 -18.75
N ASN A 139 6.93 -4.26 -19.88
CA ASN A 139 7.57 -3.77 -21.10
C ASN A 139 7.18 -2.31 -21.34
N GLN A 140 7.78 -1.70 -22.37
CA GLN A 140 7.32 -0.40 -22.84
C GLN A 140 5.89 -0.51 -23.39
N GLY A 141 4.91 -0.02 -22.63
CA GLY A 141 3.51 0.01 -23.04
C GLY A 141 2.68 -1.22 -22.71
N SER A 142 3.23 -2.23 -22.02
CA SER A 142 2.48 -3.44 -21.65
C SER A 142 2.99 -4.13 -20.38
N VAL A 143 2.14 -4.95 -19.78
CA VAL A 143 2.49 -5.92 -18.74
C VAL A 143 2.23 -7.32 -19.28
N THR A 144 3.21 -8.21 -19.12
CA THR A 144 3.04 -9.63 -19.39
C THR A 144 2.62 -10.33 -18.09
N ALA A 145 1.57 -11.14 -18.16
CA ALA A 145 1.12 -11.97 -17.05
C ALA A 145 1.01 -13.45 -17.45
N LEU A 146 1.31 -14.31 -16.49
CA LEU A 146 1.19 -15.76 -16.60
C LEU A 146 -0.02 -16.23 -15.79
N GLU A 147 -0.94 -16.89 -16.47
CA GLU A 147 -2.08 -17.57 -15.87
C GLU A 147 -1.65 -18.85 -15.15
N THR A 148 -2.48 -19.31 -14.22
CA THR A 148 -2.21 -20.56 -13.47
C THR A 148 -2.19 -21.80 -14.36
N ASP A 149 -2.87 -21.77 -15.51
CA ASP A 149 -2.88 -22.86 -16.50
C ASP A 149 -1.66 -22.83 -17.45
N GLY A 150 -0.79 -21.82 -17.32
CA GLY A 150 0.40 -21.64 -18.14
C GLY A 150 0.22 -20.72 -19.35
N ALA A 151 -0.99 -20.21 -19.61
CA ALA A 151 -1.22 -19.22 -20.66
C ALA A 151 -0.51 -17.90 -20.35
N VAL A 152 0.05 -17.28 -21.38
CA VAL A 152 0.71 -15.97 -21.26
C VAL A 152 -0.16 -14.94 -21.95
N VAL A 153 -0.52 -13.89 -21.22
CA VAL A 153 -1.30 -12.76 -21.72
C VAL A 153 -0.49 -11.48 -21.66
N GLU A 154 -0.64 -10.64 -22.67
CA GLU A 154 -0.05 -9.32 -22.71
C GLU A 154 -1.16 -8.26 -22.60
N ILE A 155 -1.03 -7.38 -21.62
CA ILE A 155 -2.02 -6.37 -21.29
C ILE A 155 -1.42 -4.99 -21.56
N GLN A 156 -2.00 -4.25 -22.48
CA GLN A 156 -1.52 -2.93 -22.86
C GLN A 156 -1.77 -1.91 -21.74
N CYS A 157 -0.78 -1.07 -21.45
CA CYS A 157 -0.89 0.00 -20.46
C CYS A 157 0.08 1.16 -20.72
N ALA A 158 -0.41 2.38 -20.57
CA ALA A 158 0.43 3.58 -20.50
C ALA A 158 1.11 3.73 -19.13
N THR A 159 0.51 3.15 -18.07
CA THR A 159 1.05 3.20 -16.71
C THR A 159 0.78 1.87 -16.01
N ALA A 160 1.82 1.33 -15.36
CA ALA A 160 1.68 0.22 -14.45
C ALA A 160 1.81 0.75 -13.00
N ILE A 161 0.94 0.27 -12.12
CA ILE A 161 0.94 0.62 -10.70
C ILE A 161 1.22 -0.64 -9.90
N SER A 162 2.33 -0.62 -9.16
CA SER A 162 2.67 -1.64 -8.19
C SER A 162 1.91 -1.39 -6.88
N ALA A 163 0.99 -2.30 -6.54
CA ALA A 163 0.44 -2.43 -5.21
C ALA A 163 0.93 -3.73 -4.53
N ILE A 164 2.05 -4.30 -4.99
CA ILE A 164 2.78 -5.42 -4.38
C ILE A 164 4.26 -5.40 -4.85
N PRO A 165 5.24 -5.76 -4.00
CA PRO A 165 5.07 -6.23 -2.63
C PRO A 165 4.99 -5.08 -1.63
N ILE A 166 4.52 -5.42 -0.43
CA ILE A 166 4.53 -4.55 0.75
C ILE A 166 5.44 -5.19 1.79
N THR A 167 6.31 -4.40 2.42
CA THR A 167 7.29 -4.88 3.40
C THR A 167 7.31 -3.99 4.65
N PRO A 168 7.36 -4.54 5.88
CA PRO A 168 7.47 -3.74 7.09
C PRO A 168 8.65 -2.76 7.05
N ARG A 169 8.41 -1.49 7.40
CA ARG A 169 9.44 -0.43 7.42
C ARG A 169 10.11 -0.42 8.79
N ASN A 170 11.32 -0.97 8.85
CA ASN A 170 12.06 -1.22 10.10
C ASN A 170 13.50 -0.68 10.08
N ASP A 171 13.78 0.28 9.19
CA ASP A 171 15.07 0.95 9.02
C ASP A 171 15.60 1.61 10.31
N LEU A 172 14.72 2.04 11.21
CA LEU A 172 15.10 2.66 12.48
C LEU A 172 15.41 1.67 13.61
N LEU A 173 15.16 0.36 13.44
CA LEU A 173 15.33 -0.60 14.54
C LEU A 173 16.77 -0.70 15.04
N GLU A 174 17.74 -0.77 14.13
CA GLU A 174 19.16 -0.90 14.48
C GLU A 174 19.62 0.29 15.34
N MET A 175 19.29 1.51 14.91
CA MET A 175 19.56 2.75 15.64
C MET A 175 18.88 2.80 17.02
N LEU A 176 17.69 2.21 17.15
CA LEU A 176 16.92 2.22 18.38
C LEU A 176 17.47 1.26 19.42
N PHE A 177 18.07 0.13 19.01
CA PHE A 177 18.76 -0.77 19.95
C PHE A 177 19.90 -0.07 20.70
N ASP A 178 20.62 0.84 20.02
CA ASP A 178 21.75 1.58 20.61
C ASP A 178 21.32 2.76 21.49
N SER A 179 20.04 3.14 21.48
CA SER A 179 19.52 4.27 22.27
C SER A 179 19.38 3.97 23.76
N GLY A 180 19.37 2.70 24.16
CA GLY A 180 19.10 2.25 25.52
C GLY A 180 17.63 2.37 25.97
N ALA A 181 16.74 2.89 25.12
CA ALA A 181 15.31 2.96 25.39
C ALA A 181 14.64 1.59 25.26
N THR A 182 13.51 1.39 25.95
CA THR A 182 12.68 0.22 25.69
C THR A 182 11.89 0.41 24.39
N VAL A 183 12.15 -0.41 23.38
CA VAL A 183 11.55 -0.28 22.04
C VAL A 183 10.40 -1.27 21.87
N GLU A 184 9.23 -0.79 21.47
CA GLU A 184 8.10 -1.62 21.04
C GLU A 184 7.72 -1.27 19.60
N VAL A 185 7.58 -2.28 18.74
CA VAL A 185 7.14 -2.11 17.34
C VAL A 185 5.65 -2.44 17.25
N ILE A 186 4.86 -1.61 16.58
CA ILE A 186 3.42 -1.81 16.39
C ILE A 186 2.96 -1.57 14.95
N GLY A 187 1.79 -2.12 14.60
CA GLY A 187 1.18 -1.94 13.28
C GLY A 187 1.98 -2.64 12.18
N ASP A 188 1.90 -2.11 10.95
CA ASP A 188 2.52 -2.75 9.78
C ASP A 188 4.05 -2.85 9.85
N ALA A 189 4.70 -2.04 10.69
CA ALA A 189 6.13 -2.18 10.99
C ALA A 189 6.44 -3.49 11.76
N ARG A 190 5.50 -3.97 12.58
CA ARG A 190 5.61 -5.23 13.32
C ARG A 190 5.17 -6.41 12.45
N ALA A 191 3.97 -6.33 11.89
CA ALA A 191 3.37 -7.37 11.07
C ALA A 191 2.32 -6.75 10.14
N LEU A 192 2.29 -7.21 8.90
CA LEU A 192 1.37 -6.72 7.87
C LEU A 192 -0.09 -7.16 8.15
N ASP A 193 -0.77 -6.44 9.04
CA ASP A 193 -2.17 -6.66 9.43
C ASP A 193 -3.04 -5.41 9.18
N ARG A 194 -2.47 -4.45 8.43
CA ARG A 194 -3.13 -3.25 7.89
C ARG A 194 -3.77 -2.41 9.00
N LEU A 195 -4.82 -1.69 8.65
CA LEU A 195 -5.45 -0.70 9.52
C LEU A 195 -6.02 -1.34 10.80
N GLU A 196 -6.73 -2.46 10.66
CA GLU A 196 -7.36 -3.16 11.78
C GLU A 196 -6.30 -3.69 12.77
N GLY A 197 -5.20 -4.25 12.27
CA GLY A 197 -4.06 -4.68 13.09
C GLY A 197 -3.35 -3.52 13.78
N ALA A 198 -3.13 -2.41 13.07
CA ALA A 198 -2.51 -1.21 13.64
C ALA A 198 -3.31 -0.64 14.82
N PHE A 199 -4.64 -0.60 14.72
CA PHE A 199 -5.49 -0.18 15.84
C PHE A 199 -5.43 -1.16 17.02
N ARG A 200 -5.49 -2.47 16.75
CA ARG A 200 -5.44 -3.51 17.78
C ARG A 200 -4.12 -3.46 18.55
N ASP A 201 -3.00 -3.27 17.84
CA ASP A 201 -1.68 -3.16 18.46
C ASP A 201 -1.58 -1.91 19.34
N ALA A 202 -2.05 -0.76 18.85
CA ALA A 202 -2.05 0.49 19.61
C ALA A 202 -2.91 0.40 20.87
N GLU A 203 -4.10 -0.21 20.79
CA GLU A 203 -4.98 -0.45 21.94
C GLU A 203 -4.32 -1.40 22.95
N SER A 204 -3.76 -2.51 22.48
CA SER A 204 -3.07 -3.48 23.35
C SER A 204 -1.86 -2.85 24.07
N LEU A 205 -1.08 -2.03 23.38
CA LEU A 205 0.04 -1.30 23.98
C LEU A 205 -0.45 -0.28 25.01
N SER A 206 -1.46 0.51 24.66
CA SER A 206 -2.02 1.52 25.57
C SER A 206 -2.56 0.92 26.86
N ASN A 207 -3.07 -0.31 26.84
CA ASN A 207 -3.60 -0.98 28.03
C ASN A 207 -2.52 -1.58 28.95
N ARG A 208 -1.28 -1.68 28.47
CA ARG A 208 -0.13 -2.23 29.22
C ARG A 208 0.80 -1.16 29.78
N LEU A 209 0.69 0.07 29.27
CA LEU A 209 1.41 1.27 29.73
C LEU A 209 0.69 1.89 30.94
#